data_AF-A0A9N9PHJ5-F1
#
_entry.id   AF-A0A9N9PHJ5-F1
#
_cell.length_a   1.000
_cell.length_b   1.000
_cell.length_c   1.000
_cell.angle_alpha   90.00
_cell.angle_beta   90.00
_cell.angle_gamma   90.00
#
_symmetry.space_group_name_H-M   'P 1'
#
loop_
_entity.id
_entity.type
_entity.pdbx_description
1 polymer ?
#
loop_
_entity_poly.entity_id
_entity_poly.type
_entity_poly.pdbx_seq_one_letter_code
_entity_poly.pdbx_strand_id
1 'polypeptide(L)'
;ATSRQDTIRNSLDEPTAPLLEQQQDIEHAKMQTFELILWRVLRGNLYLKYVEIDEPITDPETDEVLEKNVFIIFAHGKELLNKIMKISESLGATLYPVNDNPELRDNKLTKITLQIADLNTVLQNTKNTRRTELQKIFENLNIWMTIVKKEKAIYHTMNLFNYDASRKCLIAEGWCPSNDFDKINLALKTATEQSGSTVPSILNELRTTKEPPTFIRVNKFTVGFQDIVDAYGVAKYREVNPGLFTIITFPFLFAVMFGDFGHGMLVTAAALYLVIREKKLDGNITDE
;
A
#
# COMPACT_ATOMS: atom_id res chain seq x y z
N ALA A 1 -63.04 18.30 20.04
CA ALA A 1 -61.68 18.36 19.46
C ALA A 1 -61.62 17.86 18.01
N THR A 2 -62.63 17.13 17.52
CA THR A 2 -62.74 16.62 16.14
C THR A 2 -63.08 17.67 15.08
N SER A 3 -63.75 18.76 15.43
CA SER A 3 -64.23 19.75 14.45
C SER A 3 -63.14 20.58 13.77
N ARG A 4 -61.93 20.74 14.36
CA ARG A 4 -60.85 21.57 13.80
C ARG A 4 -59.94 20.83 12.80
N GLN A 5 -59.87 19.51 12.89
CA GLN A 5 -59.09 18.71 11.94
C GLN A 5 -59.83 18.55 10.61
N ASP A 6 -61.17 18.44 10.66
CA ASP A 6 -61.99 18.38 9.44
C ASP A 6 -62.05 19.72 8.70
N THR A 7 -61.91 20.86 9.41
CA THR A 7 -61.86 22.18 8.75
C THR A 7 -60.57 22.40 7.96
N ILE A 8 -59.45 21.80 8.39
CA ILE A 8 -58.18 21.85 7.66
C ILE A 8 -58.22 20.89 6.46
N ARG A 9 -58.93 19.77 6.59
CA ARG A 9 -59.15 18.80 5.51
C ARG A 9 -59.89 19.43 4.32
N ASN A 10 -60.88 20.28 4.58
CA ASN A 10 -61.64 20.97 3.52
C ASN A 10 -60.95 22.21 2.95
N SER A 11 -59.84 22.69 3.54
CA SER A 11 -59.05 23.80 2.97
C SER A 11 -57.91 23.33 2.05
N LEU A 12 -57.78 22.02 1.83
CA LEU A 12 -56.78 21.39 0.95
C LEU A 12 -57.29 21.22 -0.50
N ASP A 13 -58.56 21.53 -0.78
CA ASP A 13 -59.17 21.45 -2.12
C ASP A 13 -59.01 22.74 -2.96
N GLU A 14 -58.26 23.74 -2.48
CA GLU A 14 -57.88 24.90 -3.31
C GLU A 14 -56.57 24.64 -4.09
N PRO A 15 -56.58 24.77 -5.44
CA PRO A 15 -55.41 24.50 -6.27
C PRO A 15 -54.49 25.72 -6.31
N THR A 16 -53.88 26.13 -5.19
CA THR A 16 -52.92 27.25 -5.23
C THR A 16 -51.97 27.31 -4.02
N ALA A 17 -51.11 26.30 -3.84
CA ALA A 17 -49.85 26.51 -3.11
C ALA A 17 -48.79 25.51 -3.59
N PRO A 18 -47.53 25.94 -3.81
CA PRO A 18 -46.47 25.02 -4.22
C PRO A 18 -46.18 24.07 -3.04
N LEU A 19 -46.58 22.81 -3.19
CA LEU A 19 -46.12 21.72 -2.35
C LEU A 19 -44.67 21.45 -2.75
N LEU A 20 -43.73 21.70 -1.84
CA LEU A 20 -42.33 21.34 -2.10
C LEU A 20 -42.14 19.87 -1.69
N GLU A 21 -42.21 18.96 -2.66
CA GLU A 21 -41.70 17.60 -2.52
C GLU A 21 -40.18 17.64 -2.72
N GLN A 22 -39.41 17.70 -1.64
CA GLN A 22 -37.96 17.53 -1.71
C GLN A 22 -37.57 16.16 -1.14
N GLN A 23 -36.85 15.39 -1.95
CA GLN A 23 -36.25 14.12 -1.54
C GLN A 23 -34.82 14.40 -1.07
N GLN A 24 -34.49 13.93 0.13
CA GLN A 24 -33.24 14.22 0.82
C GLN A 24 -32.67 12.92 1.37
N ASP A 25 -31.35 12.77 1.42
CA ASP A 25 -30.67 11.62 2.03
C ASP A 25 -29.86 12.03 3.27
N ILE A 26 -29.92 11.22 4.32
CA ILE A 26 -29.19 11.42 5.59
C ILE A 26 -28.62 10.09 6.08
N GLU A 27 -27.51 10.14 6.81
CA GLU A 27 -26.92 8.98 7.46
C GLU A 27 -27.91 8.35 8.47
N HIS A 28 -28.02 7.02 8.46
CA HIS A 28 -28.99 6.26 9.26
C HIS A 28 -28.91 6.62 10.76
N ALA A 29 -27.70 6.67 11.31
CA ALA A 29 -27.44 6.99 12.71
C ALA A 29 -27.94 8.38 13.15
N LYS A 30 -28.01 9.34 12.21
CA LYS A 30 -28.44 10.73 12.49
C LYS A 30 -29.94 10.93 12.33
N MET A 31 -30.68 9.94 11.81
CA MET A 31 -32.09 10.06 11.48
C MET A 31 -32.99 10.32 12.70
N GLN A 32 -32.76 9.61 13.81
CA GLN A 32 -33.53 9.80 15.05
C GLN A 32 -33.31 11.21 15.65
N THR A 33 -32.06 11.67 15.63
CA THR A 33 -31.70 13.02 16.11
C THR A 33 -32.34 14.09 15.22
N PHE A 34 -32.34 13.88 13.91
CA PHE A 34 -32.95 14.78 12.94
C PHE A 34 -34.46 14.93 13.14
N GLU A 35 -35.19 13.82 13.34
CA GLU A 35 -36.63 13.84 13.61
C GLU A 35 -36.96 14.65 14.88
N LEU A 36 -36.20 14.43 15.96
CA LEU A 36 -36.38 15.15 17.23
C LEU A 36 -36.12 16.66 17.10
N ILE A 37 -35.11 17.06 16.32
CA ILE A 37 -34.79 18.47 16.08
C ILE A 37 -35.91 19.14 15.27
N LEU A 38 -36.36 18.50 14.19
CA LEU A 38 -37.45 19.02 13.37
C LEU A 38 -38.75 19.16 14.16
N TRP A 39 -39.10 18.15 14.96
CA TRP A 39 -40.32 18.18 15.78
C TRP A 39 -40.30 19.35 16.78
N ARG A 40 -39.16 19.60 17.41
CA ARG A 40 -38.97 20.71 18.38
C ARG A 40 -39.07 22.08 17.70
N VAL A 41 -38.47 22.26 16.53
CA VAL A 41 -38.45 23.55 15.82
C VAL A 41 -39.81 23.88 15.19
N LEU A 42 -40.49 22.87 14.63
CA LEU A 42 -41.75 23.02 13.90
C LEU A 42 -42.98 22.89 14.81
N ARG A 43 -42.79 22.65 16.12
CA ARG A 43 -43.84 22.49 17.14
C ARG A 43 -44.90 21.44 16.74
N GLY A 44 -44.47 20.35 16.11
CA GLY A 44 -45.34 19.26 15.66
C GLY A 44 -46.07 19.48 14.33
N ASN A 45 -45.86 20.59 13.62
CA ASN A 45 -46.44 20.84 12.29
C ASN A 45 -45.53 20.30 11.18
N LEU A 46 -45.30 18.98 11.18
CA LEU A 46 -44.40 18.28 10.26
C LEU A 46 -45.06 16.99 9.80
N TYR A 47 -45.03 16.70 8.50
CA TYR A 47 -45.26 15.35 7.98
C TYR A 47 -43.96 14.85 7.33
N LEU A 48 -43.29 13.93 8.02
CA LEU A 48 -42.02 13.32 7.62
C LEU A 48 -42.30 11.87 7.23
N LYS A 49 -41.79 11.45 6.07
CA LYS A 49 -41.75 10.04 5.65
C LYS A 49 -40.32 9.70 5.26
N TYR A 50 -39.81 8.56 5.70
CA TYR A 50 -38.48 8.09 5.34
C TYR A 50 -38.48 6.61 4.96
N VAL A 51 -37.48 6.20 4.19
CA VAL A 51 -37.22 4.85 3.70
C VAL A 51 -35.72 4.61 3.76
N GLU A 52 -35.31 3.44 4.24
CA GLU A 52 -33.91 3.03 4.30
C GLU A 52 -33.43 2.56 2.91
N ILE A 53 -32.19 2.88 2.54
CA ILE A 53 -31.59 2.36 1.30
C ILE A 53 -30.91 1.03 1.64
N ASP A 54 -31.32 -0.04 0.96
CA ASP A 54 -30.81 -1.41 1.21
C ASP A 54 -29.31 -1.55 0.91
N GLU A 55 -28.79 -0.81 -0.07
CA GLU A 55 -27.38 -0.84 -0.47
C GLU A 55 -26.61 0.33 0.14
N PRO A 56 -25.50 0.06 0.86
CA PRO A 56 -24.70 1.13 1.45
C PRO A 56 -23.95 1.90 0.36
N ILE A 57 -23.83 3.21 0.56
CA ILE A 57 -23.25 4.15 -0.40
C ILE A 57 -21.86 4.55 0.10
N THR A 58 -20.84 4.43 -0.76
CA THR A 58 -19.51 4.94 -0.47
C THR A 58 -19.46 6.45 -0.67
N ASP A 59 -19.05 7.18 0.36
CA ASP A 59 -18.87 8.63 0.28
C ASP A 59 -17.59 8.95 -0.54
N PRO A 60 -17.69 9.75 -1.62
CA PRO A 60 -16.54 10.07 -2.47
C PRO A 60 -15.42 10.86 -1.79
N GLU A 61 -15.66 11.53 -0.66
CA GLU A 61 -14.62 12.30 0.04
C GLU A 61 -13.91 11.51 1.14
N THR A 62 -14.66 10.66 1.86
CA THR A 62 -14.14 9.90 3.01
C THR A 62 -13.80 8.44 2.68
N ASP A 63 -14.27 7.93 1.53
CA ASP A 63 -14.17 6.52 1.11
C ASP A 63 -14.81 5.54 2.11
N GLU A 64 -15.64 6.05 3.03
CA GLU A 64 -16.37 5.27 4.02
C GLU A 64 -17.68 4.73 3.43
N VAL A 65 -17.99 3.49 3.78
CA VAL A 65 -19.23 2.82 3.39
C VAL A 65 -20.31 3.19 4.40
N LEU A 66 -21.27 4.02 3.99
CA LEU A 66 -22.30 4.57 4.86
C LEU A 66 -23.69 4.05 4.47
N GLU A 67 -24.47 3.66 5.46
CA GLU A 67 -25.90 3.39 5.31
C GLU A 67 -26.66 4.71 5.34
N LYS A 68 -27.41 4.98 4.27
CA LYS A 68 -28.17 6.22 4.09
C LYS A 68 -29.66 5.94 4.03
N ASN A 69 -30.43 6.89 4.54
CA ASN A 69 -31.89 6.89 4.50
C ASN A 69 -32.38 8.04 3.62
N VAL A 70 -33.38 7.77 2.81
CA VAL A 70 -34.10 8.80 2.04
C VAL A 70 -35.30 9.27 2.83
N PHE A 71 -35.55 10.58 2.86
CA PHE A 71 -36.73 11.16 3.49
C PHE A 71 -37.36 12.27 2.65
N ILE A 72 -38.65 12.49 2.89
CA ILE A 72 -39.47 13.55 2.30
C ILE A 72 -40.21 14.25 3.43
N ILE A 73 -40.20 15.59 3.40
CA ILE A 73 -40.86 16.45 4.37
C ILE A 73 -41.90 17.32 3.67
N PHE A 74 -43.13 17.28 4.14
CA PHE A 74 -44.19 18.18 3.70
C PHE A 74 -44.35 19.31 4.73
N ALA A 75 -44.15 20.55 4.28
CA ALA A 75 -44.31 21.75 5.09
C ALA A 75 -44.88 22.90 4.25
N HIS A 76 -45.76 23.70 4.85
CA HIS A 76 -46.37 24.86 4.20
C HIS A 76 -45.74 26.16 4.71
N GLY A 77 -45.19 26.98 3.80
CA GLY A 77 -44.65 28.31 4.09
C GLY A 77 -43.14 28.45 3.88
N LYS A 78 -42.73 29.52 3.19
CA LYS A 78 -41.33 29.77 2.79
C LYS A 78 -40.35 29.85 3.97
N GLU A 79 -40.76 30.43 5.10
CA GLU A 79 -39.89 30.53 6.28
C GLU A 79 -39.61 29.18 6.95
N LEU A 80 -40.61 28.28 6.98
CA LEU A 80 -40.46 26.95 7.56
C LEU A 80 -39.57 26.09 6.66
N LEU A 81 -39.76 26.16 5.34
CA LEU A 81 -38.90 25.48 4.36
C LEU A 81 -37.44 25.92 4.46
N ASN A 82 -37.18 27.23 4.57
CA ASN A 82 -35.81 27.73 4.76
C ASN A 82 -35.17 27.25 6.07
N LYS A 83 -35.95 27.10 7.14
CA LYS A 83 -35.46 26.52 8.40
C LYS A 83 -35.15 25.03 8.25
N ILE A 84 -36.03 24.28 7.58
CA ILE A 84 -35.84 22.84 7.34
C ILE A 84 -34.58 22.61 6.49
N MET A 85 -34.41 23.35 5.39
CA MET A 85 -33.21 23.21 4.54
C MET A 85 -31.92 23.46 5.33
N LYS A 86 -31.86 24.52 6.13
CA LYS A 86 -30.68 24.81 6.98
C LYS A 86 -30.40 23.71 8.01
N ILE A 87 -31.44 23.12 8.59
CA ILE A 87 -31.28 22.02 9.55
C ILE A 87 -30.77 20.76 8.83
N SER A 88 -31.35 20.41 7.68
CA SER A 88 -30.92 19.28 6.86
C SER A 88 -29.46 19.42 6.43
N GLU A 89 -29.07 20.57 5.88
CA GLU A 89 -27.67 20.86 5.49
C GLU A 89 -26.71 20.79 6.69
N SER A 90 -27.12 21.29 7.86
CA SER A 90 -26.28 21.26 9.06
C SER A 90 -25.99 19.86 9.60
N LEU A 91 -26.86 18.89 9.29
CA LEU A 91 -26.71 17.49 9.69
C LEU A 91 -26.04 16.64 8.59
N GLY A 92 -25.60 17.27 7.51
CA GLY A 92 -24.91 16.61 6.40
C GLY A 92 -25.85 15.91 5.41
N ALA A 93 -27.14 16.30 5.36
CA ALA A 93 -28.06 15.76 4.37
C ALA A 93 -27.89 16.46 3.01
N THR A 94 -27.94 15.70 1.92
CA THR A 94 -27.91 16.25 0.56
C THR A 94 -29.33 16.44 0.01
N LEU A 95 -29.56 17.61 -0.58
CA LEU A 95 -30.90 18.06 -1.01
C LEU A 95 -31.06 17.91 -2.52
N TYR A 96 -32.08 17.17 -2.97
CA TYR A 96 -32.37 17.02 -4.40
C TYR A 96 -33.69 17.71 -4.79
N PRO A 97 -33.68 18.57 -5.83
CA PRO A 97 -34.91 19.17 -6.35
C PRO A 97 -35.68 18.13 -7.17
N VAL A 98 -36.88 17.77 -6.70
CA VAL A 98 -37.83 16.89 -7.39
C VAL A 98 -38.99 17.74 -7.92
N ASN A 99 -39.48 17.40 -9.12
CA ASN A 99 -40.63 18.08 -9.72
C ASN A 99 -41.94 17.41 -9.24
N ASP A 100 -42.96 18.21 -9.01
CA ASP A 100 -44.29 17.73 -8.58
C ASP A 100 -45.03 17.02 -9.73
N ASN A 101 -44.78 17.40 -10.99
CA ASN A 101 -45.41 16.76 -12.14
C ASN A 101 -44.78 15.37 -12.42
N PRO A 102 -45.59 14.29 -12.43
CA PRO A 102 -45.11 12.93 -12.68
C PRO A 102 -44.42 12.77 -14.03
N GLU A 103 -44.89 13.43 -15.10
CA GLU A 103 -44.30 13.31 -16.45
C GLU A 103 -42.90 13.94 -16.51
N LEU A 104 -42.71 15.08 -15.84
CA LEU A 104 -41.40 15.73 -15.77
C LEU A 104 -40.41 14.94 -14.90
N ARG A 105 -40.91 14.20 -13.91
CA ARG A 105 -40.12 13.32 -13.06
C ARG A 105 -39.62 12.11 -13.85
N ASP A 106 -40.48 11.49 -14.65
CA ASP A 106 -40.14 10.33 -15.48
C ASP A 106 -39.12 10.70 -16.57
N ASN A 107 -39.31 11.86 -17.23
CA ASN A 107 -38.33 12.40 -18.17
C ASN A 107 -36.96 12.66 -17.51
N LYS A 108 -36.95 13.21 -16.28
CA LYS A 108 -35.71 13.46 -15.53
C LYS A 108 -35.02 12.14 -15.13
N LEU A 109 -35.79 11.14 -14.72
CA LEU A 109 -35.26 9.80 -14.40
C LEU A 109 -34.62 9.15 -15.63
N THR A 110 -35.29 9.17 -16.77
CA THR A 110 -34.75 8.65 -18.03
C THR A 110 -33.45 9.35 -18.41
N LYS A 111 -33.40 10.68 -18.32
CA LYS A 111 -32.19 11.46 -18.59
C LYS A 111 -31.03 11.11 -17.66
N ILE A 112 -31.28 11.01 -16.35
CA ILE A 112 -30.26 10.65 -15.36
C ILE A 112 -29.75 9.22 -15.61
N THR A 113 -30.64 8.29 -15.93
CA THR A 113 -30.27 6.90 -16.22
C THR A 113 -29.34 6.79 -17.43
N LEU A 114 -29.63 7.54 -18.50
CA LEU A 114 -28.74 7.64 -19.67
C LEU A 114 -27.37 8.24 -19.30
N GLN A 115 -27.36 9.31 -18.51
CA GLN A 115 -26.11 9.94 -18.05
C GLN A 115 -25.27 8.99 -17.19
N ILE A 116 -25.90 8.19 -16.32
CA ILE A 116 -25.20 7.17 -15.52
C ILE A 116 -24.57 6.10 -16.42
N ALA A 117 -25.29 5.65 -17.45
CA ALA A 117 -24.76 4.67 -18.40
C ALA A 117 -23.53 5.21 -19.17
N ASP A 118 -23.60 6.47 -19.62
CA ASP A 118 -22.48 7.14 -20.29
C ASP A 118 -21.28 7.30 -19.34
N LEU A 119 -21.50 7.77 -18.11
CA LEU A 119 -20.45 7.91 -17.10
C LEU A 119 -19.78 6.58 -16.75
N ASN A 120 -20.55 5.50 -16.62
CA ASN A 120 -20.02 4.17 -16.39
C ASN A 120 -19.13 3.71 -17.55
N THR A 121 -19.52 4.00 -18.78
CA THR A 121 -18.72 3.67 -19.97
C THR A 121 -17.38 4.44 -19.96
N VAL A 122 -17.40 5.74 -19.65
CA VAL A 122 -16.19 6.56 -19.54
C VAL A 122 -15.29 6.07 -18.40
N LEU A 123 -15.88 5.73 -17.24
CA LEU A 123 -15.15 5.21 -16.08
C LEU A 123 -14.44 3.90 -16.42
N GLN A 124 -15.11 2.97 -17.08
CA GLN A 124 -14.50 1.70 -17.49
C GLN A 124 -13.38 1.91 -18.50
N ASN A 125 -13.57 2.77 -19.49
CA ASN A 125 -12.52 3.11 -20.47
C ASN A 125 -11.29 3.71 -19.77
N THR A 126 -11.50 4.63 -18.83
CA THR A 126 -10.40 5.25 -18.07
C THR A 126 -9.68 4.25 -17.16
N LYS A 127 -10.43 3.35 -16.51
CA LYS A 127 -9.85 2.26 -15.70
C LYS A 127 -9.00 1.33 -16.58
N ASN A 128 -9.47 0.99 -17.77
CA ASN A 128 -8.76 0.13 -18.71
C ASN A 128 -7.49 0.78 -19.25
N THR A 129 -7.55 2.06 -19.64
CA THR A 129 -6.37 2.82 -20.05
C THR A 129 -5.34 2.88 -18.92
N ARG A 130 -5.76 3.21 -17.70
CA ARG A 130 -4.88 3.22 -16.52
C ARG A 130 -4.23 1.87 -16.27
N ARG A 131 -5.01 0.78 -16.33
CA ARG A 131 -4.51 -0.59 -16.12
C ARG A 131 -3.46 -0.97 -17.17
N THR A 132 -3.70 -0.57 -18.42
CA THR A 132 -2.78 -0.85 -19.53
C THR A 132 -1.45 -0.13 -19.35
N GLU A 133 -1.48 1.15 -18.95
CA GLU A 133 -0.25 1.90 -18.64
C GLU A 133 0.50 1.33 -17.41
N LEU A 134 -0.23 0.97 -16.35
CA LEU A 134 0.37 0.33 -15.18
C LEU A 134 1.02 -1.00 -15.51
N GLN A 135 0.43 -1.79 -16.41
CA GLN A 135 1.00 -3.06 -16.85
C GLN A 135 2.32 -2.87 -17.61
N LYS A 136 2.40 -1.88 -18.51
CA LYS A 136 3.66 -1.52 -19.20
C LYS A 136 4.75 -1.08 -18.23
N ILE A 137 4.39 -0.33 -17.18
CA ILE A 137 5.33 0.09 -16.13
C ILE A 137 5.78 -1.12 -15.33
N PHE A 138 4.85 -2.00 -14.94
CA PHE A 138 5.14 -3.18 -14.14
C PHE A 138 6.18 -4.11 -14.79
N GLU A 139 6.06 -4.35 -16.10
CA GLU A 139 7.02 -5.18 -16.86
C GLU A 139 8.47 -4.67 -16.75
N ASN A 140 8.66 -3.35 -16.68
CA ASN A 140 9.98 -2.72 -16.65
C ASN A 140 10.45 -2.30 -15.26
N LEU A 141 9.55 -2.28 -14.27
CA LEU A 141 9.81 -1.74 -12.93
C LEU A 141 10.99 -2.43 -12.25
N ASN A 142 11.07 -3.76 -12.33
CA ASN A 142 12.14 -4.55 -11.72
C ASN A 142 13.52 -4.25 -12.34
N ILE A 143 13.55 -4.05 -13.66
CA ILE A 143 14.77 -3.71 -14.39
C ILE A 143 15.22 -2.31 -13.99
N TRP A 144 14.31 -1.33 -14.01
CA TRP A 144 14.61 0.05 -13.60
C TRP A 144 15.08 0.12 -12.16
N MET A 145 14.41 -0.58 -11.24
CA MET A 145 14.81 -0.64 -9.84
C MET A 145 16.21 -1.24 -9.68
N THR A 146 16.52 -2.30 -10.43
CA THR A 146 17.85 -2.92 -10.41
C THR A 146 18.92 -1.96 -10.92
N ILE A 147 18.65 -1.24 -12.01
CA ILE A 147 19.58 -0.25 -12.57
C ILE A 147 19.82 0.89 -11.57
N VAL A 148 18.75 1.46 -11.00
CA VAL A 148 18.86 2.56 -10.03
C VAL A 148 19.57 2.11 -8.76
N LYS A 149 19.29 0.91 -8.24
CA LYS A 149 20.00 0.35 -7.07
C LYS A 149 21.49 0.17 -7.36
N LYS A 150 21.85 -0.38 -8.53
CA LYS A 150 23.26 -0.54 -8.95
C LYS A 150 23.96 0.80 -9.09
N GLU A 151 23.34 1.75 -9.78
CA GLU A 151 23.93 3.08 -10.01
C GLU A 151 24.12 3.84 -8.69
N LYS A 152 23.12 3.78 -7.80
CA LYS A 152 23.23 4.34 -6.45
C LYS A 152 24.38 3.71 -5.66
N ALA A 153 24.57 2.39 -5.75
CA ALA A 153 25.67 1.70 -5.07
C ALA A 153 27.04 2.10 -5.64
N ILE A 154 27.15 2.31 -6.96
CA ILE A 154 28.37 2.80 -7.62
C ILE A 154 28.69 4.20 -7.11
N TYR A 155 27.75 5.15 -7.17
CA TYR A 155 27.97 6.51 -6.67
C TYR A 155 28.27 6.55 -5.17
N HIS A 156 27.59 5.71 -4.37
CA HIS A 156 27.88 5.60 -2.95
C HIS A 156 29.32 5.12 -2.70
N THR A 157 29.81 4.17 -3.50
CA THR A 157 31.19 3.68 -3.42
C THR A 157 32.19 4.74 -3.90
N MET A 158 31.88 5.44 -5.00
CA MET A 158 32.73 6.53 -5.52
C MET A 158 32.84 7.70 -4.54
N ASN A 159 31.81 7.96 -3.73
CA ASN A 159 31.85 8.98 -2.68
C ASN A 159 32.82 8.63 -1.54
N LEU A 160 33.24 7.36 -1.40
CA LEU A 160 34.28 6.97 -0.44
C LEU A 160 35.70 7.22 -0.99
N PHE A 161 35.84 7.54 -2.28
CA PHE A 161 37.13 7.75 -2.92
C PHE A 161 37.59 9.20 -2.75
N ASN A 162 38.90 9.38 -2.62
CA ASN A 162 39.49 10.70 -2.58
C ASN A 162 39.68 11.23 -4.00
N TYR A 163 39.27 12.47 -4.25
CA TYR A 163 39.41 13.12 -5.55
C TYR A 163 40.69 13.95 -5.62
N ASP A 164 41.59 13.56 -6.53
CA ASP A 164 42.80 14.31 -6.83
C ASP A 164 42.55 15.27 -8.00
N ALA A 165 42.41 16.57 -7.68
CA ALA A 165 42.13 17.63 -8.64
C ALA A 165 43.26 17.84 -9.67
N SER A 166 44.51 17.51 -9.34
CA SER A 166 45.66 17.72 -10.23
C SER A 166 45.70 16.69 -11.35
N ARG A 167 45.40 15.42 -11.03
CA ARG A 167 45.39 14.32 -12.01
C ARG A 167 44.00 14.03 -12.57
N LYS A 168 42.95 14.66 -12.03
CA LYS A 168 41.54 14.34 -12.31
C LYS A 168 41.26 12.85 -12.15
N CYS A 169 41.84 12.24 -11.12
CA CYS A 169 41.72 10.82 -10.83
C CYS A 169 41.10 10.61 -9.45
N LEU A 170 40.39 9.50 -9.29
CA LEU A 170 39.91 9.03 -7.99
C LEU A 170 40.94 8.06 -7.41
N ILE A 171 41.25 8.21 -6.13
CA ILE A 171 42.17 7.37 -5.38
C ILE A 171 41.37 6.66 -4.29
N ALA A 172 41.49 5.35 -4.24
CA ALA A 172 40.82 4.51 -3.26
C ALA A 172 41.83 3.56 -2.62
N GLU A 173 41.63 3.30 -1.33
CA GLU A 173 42.32 2.25 -0.59
C GLU A 173 41.28 1.21 -0.17
N GLY A 174 41.57 -0.07 -0.37
CA GLY A 174 40.64 -1.15 -0.05
C GLY A 174 41.36 -2.45 0.25
N TRP A 175 40.72 -3.28 1.08
CA TRP A 175 41.20 -4.61 1.39
C TRP A 175 40.79 -5.59 0.30
N CYS A 176 41.72 -6.41 -0.19
CA CYS A 176 41.44 -7.50 -1.10
C CYS A 176 42.17 -8.78 -0.68
N PRO A 177 41.60 -9.97 -0.91
CA PRO A 177 42.31 -11.22 -0.70
C PRO A 177 43.50 -11.32 -1.66
N SER A 178 44.70 -11.64 -1.15
CA SER A 178 45.91 -11.76 -1.97
C SER A 178 45.77 -12.77 -3.12
N ASN A 179 44.97 -13.82 -2.93
CA ASN A 179 44.71 -14.84 -3.96
C ASN A 179 43.80 -14.37 -5.10
N ASP A 180 43.02 -13.30 -4.89
CA ASP A 180 42.08 -12.77 -5.90
C ASP A 180 42.60 -11.46 -6.55
N PHE A 181 43.85 -11.08 -6.26
CA PHE A 181 44.49 -9.88 -6.79
C PHE A 181 44.50 -9.85 -8.32
N ASP A 182 44.86 -10.97 -8.96
CA ASP A 182 44.92 -11.07 -10.42
C ASP A 182 43.55 -10.91 -11.09
N LYS A 183 42.47 -11.37 -10.43
CA LYS A 183 41.10 -11.23 -10.95
C LYS A 183 40.68 -9.76 -10.98
N ILE A 184 41.03 -9.00 -9.94
CA ILE A 184 40.73 -7.57 -9.86
C ILE A 184 41.53 -6.82 -10.93
N ASN A 185 42.82 -7.15 -11.10
CA ASN A 185 43.66 -6.53 -12.12
C ASN A 185 43.12 -6.79 -13.54
N LEU A 186 42.68 -8.02 -13.82
CA LEU A 186 42.05 -8.36 -15.10
C LEU A 186 40.74 -7.58 -15.31
N ALA A 187 39.86 -7.51 -14.30
CA ALA A 187 38.61 -6.77 -14.38
C ALA A 187 38.84 -5.26 -14.65
N LEU A 188 39.84 -4.67 -14.01
CA LEU A 188 40.23 -3.26 -14.23
C LEU A 188 40.77 -3.03 -15.65
N LYS A 189 41.59 -3.93 -16.18
CA LYS A 189 42.07 -3.87 -17.57
C LYS A 189 40.91 -3.94 -18.55
N THR A 190 40.02 -4.91 -18.41
CA THR A 190 38.84 -5.05 -19.27
C THR A 190 37.92 -3.82 -19.19
N ALA A 191 37.71 -3.26 -18.01
CA ALA A 191 36.93 -2.03 -17.84
C ALA A 191 37.60 -0.82 -18.52
N THR A 192 38.93 -0.73 -18.45
CA THR A 192 39.70 0.34 -19.10
C THR A 192 39.58 0.22 -20.63
N GLU A 193 39.72 -0.99 -21.18
CA GLU A 193 39.55 -1.27 -22.62
C GLU A 193 38.13 -0.92 -23.11
N GLN A 194 37.10 -1.29 -22.36
CA GLN A 194 35.71 -0.97 -22.69
C GLN A 194 35.41 0.53 -22.63
N SER A 195 36.06 1.25 -21.72
CA SER A 195 35.88 2.71 -21.59
C SER A 195 36.55 3.51 -22.72
N GLY A 196 37.48 2.90 -23.47
CA GLY A 196 38.28 3.58 -24.49
C GLY A 196 39.25 4.63 -23.93
N SER A 197 39.45 4.65 -22.60
CA SER A 197 40.36 5.59 -21.94
C SER A 197 41.81 5.24 -22.21
N THR A 198 42.63 6.25 -22.49
CA THR A 198 44.10 6.12 -22.62
C THR A 198 44.81 6.06 -21.26
N VAL A 199 44.12 6.38 -20.17
CA VAL A 199 44.68 6.37 -18.82
C VAL A 199 44.54 4.96 -18.24
N PRO A 200 45.64 4.25 -17.94
CA PRO A 200 45.57 2.93 -17.34
C PRO A 200 45.06 3.03 -15.91
N SER A 201 44.21 2.09 -15.52
CA SER A 201 43.92 1.85 -14.11
C SER A 201 45.15 1.23 -13.45
N ILE A 202 45.60 1.83 -12.34
CA ILE A 202 46.78 1.38 -11.60
C ILE A 202 46.33 0.77 -10.29
N LEU A 203 46.66 -0.49 -10.06
CA LEU A 203 46.49 -1.17 -8.79
C LEU A 203 47.87 -1.35 -8.15
N ASN A 204 48.04 -0.82 -6.93
CA ASN A 204 49.30 -0.92 -6.19
C ASN A 204 49.07 -1.64 -4.86
N GLU A 205 49.99 -2.51 -4.47
CA GLU A 205 49.96 -3.15 -3.15
C GLU A 205 50.59 -2.21 -2.12
N LEU A 206 49.80 -1.78 -1.13
CA LEU A 206 50.29 -0.95 -0.03
C LEU A 206 50.62 -1.80 1.19
N ARG A 207 51.80 -1.60 1.76
CA ARG A 207 52.15 -2.16 3.08
C ARG A 207 51.64 -1.22 4.17
N THR A 208 50.81 -1.74 5.07
CA THR A 208 50.20 -0.97 6.16
C THR A 208 50.32 -1.72 7.48
N THR A 209 50.29 -0.98 8.59
CA THR A 209 50.23 -1.51 9.95
C THR A 209 48.80 -1.66 10.48
N LYS A 210 47.79 -1.22 9.70
CA LYS A 210 46.38 -1.38 10.05
C LYS A 210 45.99 -2.85 10.06
N GLU A 211 45.12 -3.24 10.98
CA GLU A 211 44.61 -4.61 11.05
C GLU A 211 43.69 -4.89 9.84
N PRO A 212 44.01 -5.89 9.01
CA PRO A 212 43.16 -6.29 7.90
C PRO A 212 41.90 -7.03 8.39
N PRO A 213 40.80 -6.98 7.63
CA PRO A 213 39.59 -7.73 7.95
C PRO A 213 39.82 -9.24 7.78
N THR A 214 39.11 -10.03 8.59
CA THR A 214 39.08 -11.49 8.46
C THR A 214 38.11 -11.90 7.37
N PHE A 215 38.57 -12.70 6.40
CA PHE A 215 37.75 -13.23 5.31
C PHE A 215 37.84 -14.75 5.31
N ILE A 216 36.70 -15.41 5.50
CA ILE A 216 36.58 -16.87 5.50
C ILE A 216 35.78 -17.28 4.27
N ARG A 217 36.38 -18.13 3.42
CA ARG A 217 35.70 -18.67 2.25
C ARG A 217 34.73 -19.76 2.70
N VAL A 218 33.45 -19.43 2.69
CA VAL A 218 32.36 -20.37 2.97
C VAL A 218 31.84 -21.00 1.68
N ASN A 219 31.31 -22.22 1.80
CA ASN A 219 30.51 -22.85 0.77
C ASN A 219 29.05 -22.92 1.26
N LYS A 220 28.16 -23.41 0.40
CA LYS A 220 26.73 -23.56 0.71
C LYS A 220 26.42 -24.36 1.98
N PHE A 221 27.30 -25.29 2.35
CA PHE A 221 27.13 -26.11 3.55
C PHE A 221 27.73 -25.42 4.79
N THR A 222 28.93 -24.83 4.66
CA THR A 222 29.66 -24.25 5.78
C THR A 222 29.18 -22.87 6.18
N VAL A 223 28.42 -22.16 5.33
CA VAL A 223 27.88 -20.83 5.65
C VAL A 223 27.05 -20.82 6.93
N GLY A 224 26.13 -21.77 7.10
CA GLY A 224 25.29 -21.82 8.30
C GLY A 224 26.08 -22.06 9.59
N PHE A 225 27.13 -22.88 9.54
CA PHE A 225 28.01 -23.10 10.71
C PHE A 225 28.91 -21.89 10.98
N GLN A 226 29.35 -21.20 9.92
CA GLN A 226 30.13 -19.98 10.04
C GLN A 226 29.29 -18.87 10.66
N ASP A 227 28.04 -18.69 10.24
CA ASP A 227 27.12 -17.69 10.79
C ASP A 227 26.87 -17.91 12.29
N ILE A 228 26.76 -19.18 12.73
CA ILE A 228 26.64 -19.52 14.16
C ILE A 228 27.88 -19.07 14.95
N VAL A 229 29.07 -19.25 14.38
CA VAL A 229 30.33 -18.84 15.02
C VAL A 229 30.47 -17.31 15.02
N ASP A 230 30.20 -16.67 13.88
CA ASP A 230 30.31 -15.22 13.70
C ASP A 230 29.30 -14.45 14.56
N ALA A 231 28.15 -15.06 14.88
CA ALA A 231 27.18 -14.52 15.83
C ALA A 231 27.73 -14.38 17.26
N TYR A 232 28.69 -15.22 17.66
CA TYR A 232 29.38 -15.06 18.95
C TYR A 232 30.48 -14.00 18.86
N GLY A 233 31.18 -13.94 17.73
CA GLY A 233 32.16 -12.90 17.44
C GLY A 233 33.03 -13.26 16.25
N VAL A 234 33.47 -12.23 15.52
CA VAL A 234 34.36 -12.38 14.37
C VAL A 234 35.78 -12.67 14.85
N ALA A 235 36.40 -13.73 14.32
CA ALA A 235 37.77 -14.11 14.63
C ALA A 235 38.78 -13.03 14.20
N LYS A 236 39.89 -12.90 14.93
CA LYS A 236 40.97 -11.97 14.57
C LYS A 236 41.68 -12.44 13.30
N TYR A 237 42.41 -11.51 12.67
CA TYR A 237 43.15 -11.81 11.45
C TYR A 237 44.17 -12.94 11.68
N ARG A 238 44.07 -13.98 10.85
CA ARG A 238 44.89 -15.22 10.91
C ARG A 238 44.74 -16.02 12.20
N GLU A 239 43.66 -15.82 12.95
CA GLU A 239 43.25 -16.72 14.02
C GLU A 239 42.70 -18.04 13.44
N VAL A 240 42.78 -19.11 14.23
CA VAL A 240 42.21 -20.41 13.84
C VAL A 240 40.69 -20.31 13.85
N ASN A 241 40.04 -20.60 12.71
CA ASN A 241 38.59 -20.57 12.62
C ASN A 241 37.99 -21.77 13.40
N PRO A 242 37.22 -21.54 14.49
CA PRO A 242 36.57 -22.63 15.21
C PRO A 242 35.43 -23.28 14.42
N GLY A 243 34.89 -22.59 13.41
CA GLY A 243 33.79 -23.08 12.56
C GLY A 243 34.05 -24.43 11.91
N LEU A 244 35.31 -24.75 11.58
CA LEU A 244 35.66 -26.06 11.03
C LEU A 244 35.39 -27.20 12.03
N PHE A 245 35.68 -26.98 13.32
CA PHE A 245 35.40 -27.95 14.37
C PHE A 245 33.91 -27.98 14.72
N THR A 246 33.26 -26.81 14.74
CA THR A 246 31.83 -26.64 15.03
C THR A 246 30.95 -27.49 14.12
N ILE A 247 31.33 -27.68 12.84
CA ILE A 247 30.59 -28.54 11.89
C ILE A 247 30.31 -29.94 12.46
N ILE A 248 31.26 -30.52 13.20
CA ILE A 248 31.12 -31.88 13.75
C ILE A 248 30.71 -31.82 15.22
N THR A 249 31.37 -30.97 16.01
CA THR A 249 31.17 -30.96 17.46
C THR A 249 29.81 -30.42 17.86
N PHE A 250 29.25 -29.44 17.14
CA PHE A 250 27.97 -28.84 17.49
C PHE A 250 26.79 -29.81 17.30
N PRO A 251 26.60 -30.46 16.12
CA PRO A 251 25.54 -31.46 15.99
C PRO A 251 25.73 -32.67 16.92
N PHE A 252 26.98 -33.06 17.19
CA PHE A 252 27.28 -34.16 18.11
C PHE A 252 26.86 -33.86 19.55
N LEU A 253 27.24 -32.69 20.08
CA LEU A 253 26.83 -32.26 21.43
C LEU A 253 25.32 -32.10 21.52
N PHE A 254 24.67 -31.56 20.48
CA PHE A 254 23.22 -31.51 20.38
C PHE A 254 22.58 -32.91 20.45
N ALA A 255 23.11 -33.89 19.71
CA ALA A 255 22.60 -35.25 19.71
C ALA A 255 22.70 -35.93 21.08
N VAL A 256 23.80 -35.73 21.82
CA VAL A 256 23.97 -36.26 23.19
C VAL A 256 22.93 -35.67 24.14
N MET A 257 22.61 -34.38 24.03
CA MET A 257 21.62 -33.72 24.88
C MET A 257 20.17 -34.06 24.49
N PHE A 258 19.90 -34.29 23.20
CA PHE A 258 18.55 -34.53 22.68
C PHE A 258 18.13 -36.01 22.77
N GLY A 259 19.07 -36.96 22.69
CA GLY A 259 18.99 -38.32 23.24
C GLY A 259 17.83 -39.24 22.81
N ASP A 260 17.03 -38.91 21.80
CA ASP A 260 15.84 -39.68 21.40
C ASP A 260 15.85 -40.03 19.90
N PHE A 261 15.74 -41.33 19.60
CA PHE A 261 15.70 -41.85 18.23
C PHE A 261 14.45 -41.45 17.45
N GLY A 262 13.27 -41.46 18.08
CA GLY A 262 12.00 -41.12 17.44
C GLY A 262 11.96 -39.65 17.05
N HIS A 263 12.34 -38.76 17.98
CA HIS A 263 12.46 -37.34 17.69
C HIS A 263 13.58 -37.05 16.68
N GLY A 264 14.70 -37.78 16.74
CA GLY A 264 15.79 -37.66 15.76
C GLY A 264 15.34 -37.99 14.33
N MET A 265 14.49 -39.01 14.16
CA MET A 265 13.91 -39.36 12.86
C MET A 265 12.99 -38.26 12.33
N LEU A 266 12.18 -37.63 13.20
CA LEU A 266 11.30 -36.50 12.81
C LEU A 266 12.11 -35.27 12.39
N VAL A 267 13.14 -34.90 13.16
CA VAL A 267 14.03 -33.77 12.82
C VAL A 267 14.75 -34.04 11.50
N THR A 268 15.22 -35.27 11.27
CA THR A 268 15.87 -35.65 10.01
C THR A 268 14.89 -35.58 8.84
N ALA A 269 13.65 -36.04 9.01
CA ALA A 269 12.61 -35.95 7.97
C ALA A 269 12.28 -34.49 7.63
N ALA A 270 12.19 -33.60 8.63
CA ALA A 270 11.97 -32.18 8.43
C ALA A 270 13.16 -31.50 7.72
N ALA A 271 14.40 -31.81 8.15
CA ALA A 271 15.60 -31.28 7.51
C ALA A 271 15.72 -31.74 6.05
N LEU A 272 15.47 -33.02 5.78
CA LEU A 272 15.48 -33.58 4.43
C LEU A 272 14.43 -32.91 3.54
N TYR A 273 13.23 -32.67 4.07
CA TYR A 273 12.18 -31.96 3.33
C TYR A 273 12.61 -30.55 2.91
N LEU A 274 13.25 -29.78 3.80
CA LEU A 274 13.78 -28.45 3.49
C LEU A 274 14.88 -28.50 2.44
N VAL A 275 15.82 -29.45 2.55
CA VAL A 275 16.92 -29.61 1.59
C VAL A 275 16.39 -30.02 0.20
N ILE A 276 15.39 -30.90 0.13
CA ILE A 276 14.78 -31.31 -1.15
C ILE A 276 14.04 -30.13 -1.81
N ARG A 277 13.36 -29.30 -1.01
CA ARG A 277 12.56 -28.17 -1.50
C ARG A 277 13.32 -26.85 -1.59
N GLU A 278 14.62 -26.87 -1.40
CA GLU A 278 15.45 -25.67 -1.33
C GLU A 278 15.24 -24.72 -2.52
N LYS A 279 15.32 -25.22 -3.76
CA LYS A 279 15.14 -24.38 -4.96
C LYS A 279 13.77 -23.70 -5.05
N LYS A 280 12.74 -24.33 -4.48
CA LYS A 280 11.38 -23.77 -4.45
C LYS A 280 11.22 -22.72 -3.33
N LEU A 281 11.95 -22.88 -2.24
CA LEU A 281 11.93 -21.95 -1.11
C LEU A 281 12.79 -20.71 -1.38
N ASP A 282 13.95 -20.90 -2.02
CA ASP A 282 14.89 -19.81 -2.35
C ASP A 282 14.25 -18.78 -3.30
N GLY A 283 13.46 -19.23 -4.28
CA GLY A 283 12.76 -18.36 -5.21
C GLY A 283 11.68 -17.47 -4.60
N ASN A 284 11.17 -17.78 -3.40
CA ASN A 284 10.16 -16.97 -2.72
C ASN A 284 10.76 -15.85 -1.86
N ILE A 285 12.07 -15.90 -1.57
CA ILE A 285 12.74 -14.93 -0.68
C ILE A 285 13.24 -13.70 -1.45
N THR A 286 13.44 -13.82 -2.76
CA THR A 286 13.88 -12.71 -3.63
C THR A 286 12.76 -11.73 -4.05
N ASP A 287 11.51 -11.97 -3.66
CA ASP A 287 10.33 -11.17 -4.04
C ASP A 287 9.79 -10.25 -2.90
N GLU A 288 10.47 -10.17 -1.74
CA GLU A 288 10.24 -9.16 -0.68
C GLU A 288 11.44 -8.20 -0.52
#